data_AF-A0A969ZK91-F1
#
_entry.id   AF-A0A969ZK91-F1
#
_cell.length_a   1.000
_cell.length_b   1.000
_cell.length_c   1.000
_cell.angle_alpha   90.00
_cell.angle_beta   90.00
_cell.angle_gamma   90.00
#
_symmetry.space_group_name_H-M   'P 1'
#
loop_
_entity.id
_entity.type
_entity.pdbx_description
1 polymer ?
#
loop_
_entity_poly.entity_id
_entity_poly.type
_entity_poly.pdbx_seq_one_letter_code
_entity_poly.pdbx_strand_id
1 'polypeptide(L)'
;MSKIATDFLNIFKKISNNGRNSYNNSVVKSGEKLYIIDLRDKWQYDRWHIKNAVNISFEKFENAEFFIPINLKIVLYCDRGGKRIICSRKLAKRGYYCVNVVDGIENYTGD
;
A
#
# COMPACT_ATOMS: atom_id res chain seq x y z
N MET A 1 5.41 24.15 0.42
CA MET A 1 5.10 22.75 0.06
C MET A 1 3.70 22.71 -0.55
N SER A 2 3.46 21.89 -1.58
CA SER A 2 2.12 21.77 -2.18
C SER A 2 1.14 21.12 -1.19
N LYS A 3 -0.14 21.51 -1.24
CA LYS A 3 -1.21 20.96 -0.37
C LYS A 3 -1.19 19.42 -0.35
N ILE A 4 -0.92 18.83 -1.52
CA ILE A 4 -0.76 17.39 -1.73
C ILE A 4 0.40 16.81 -0.90
N ALA A 5 1.60 17.41 -0.96
CA ALA A 5 2.75 16.95 -0.18
C ALA A 5 2.49 17.06 1.33
N THR A 6 1.78 18.11 1.76
CA THR A 6 1.38 18.31 3.16
C THR A 6 0.35 17.27 3.60
N ASP A 7 -0.66 16.98 2.78
CA ASP A 7 -1.67 15.96 3.07
C ASP A 7 -1.04 14.56 3.16
N PHE A 8 -0.08 14.25 2.28
CA PHE A 8 0.68 12.99 2.34
C PHE A 8 1.60 12.90 3.55
N LEU A 9 2.33 13.97 3.88
CA LEU A 9 3.13 14.01 5.12
C LEU A 9 2.25 13.82 6.35
N ASN A 10 1.03 14.37 6.34
CA ASN A 10 0.10 14.24 7.45
C ASN A 10 -0.50 12.83 7.56
N ILE A 11 -0.76 12.15 6.44
CA ILE A 11 -1.12 10.73 6.42
C ILE A 11 0.02 9.90 7.01
N PHE A 12 1.26 10.13 6.56
CA PHE A 12 2.44 9.42 7.06
C PHE A 12 2.69 9.67 8.55
N LYS A 13 2.55 10.92 9.01
CA LYS A 13 2.64 11.30 10.43
C LYS A 13 1.52 10.68 11.27
N LYS A 14 0.29 10.62 10.75
CA LYS A 14 -0.83 9.97 11.44
C LYS A 14 -0.61 8.46 11.57
N ILE A 15 -0.01 7.83 10.57
CA ILE A 15 0.44 6.43 10.61
C ILE A 15 1.56 6.24 11.65
N SER A 16 2.53 7.16 11.72
CA SER A 16 3.66 7.08 12.67
C SER A 16 3.27 7.36 14.13
N ASN A 17 2.29 8.25 14.37
CA ASN A 17 1.95 8.73 15.72
C ASN A 17 0.87 7.89 16.42
N ASN A 18 0.11 7.07 15.68
CA ASN A 18 -0.92 6.18 16.25
C ASN A 18 -0.38 4.84 16.80
N GLY A 19 0.93 4.71 16.95
CA GLY A 19 1.51 3.58 17.66
C GLY A 19 2.94 3.87 18.07
N ARG A 20 3.15 4.13 19.36
CA ARG A 20 4.42 3.77 20.00
C ARG A 20 4.61 2.28 19.69
N ASN A 21 5.54 1.94 18.78
CA ASN A 21 5.78 0.65 18.08
C ASN A 21 5.03 0.37 16.75
N SER A 22 5.00 1.33 15.80
CA SER A 22 4.33 1.16 14.48
C SER A 22 5.11 0.44 13.37
N TYR A 23 6.07 -0.44 13.68
CA TYR A 23 6.71 -1.34 12.68
C TYR A 23 6.32 -2.83 12.86
N ASN A 24 5.17 -3.11 13.47
CA ASN A 24 4.67 -4.48 13.72
C ASN A 24 3.37 -4.78 12.99
N ASN A 25 3.30 -4.41 11.71
CA ASN A 25 2.11 -4.64 10.90
C ASN A 25 2.43 -5.47 9.65
N SER A 26 3.36 -6.40 9.81
CA SER A 26 3.73 -7.43 8.86
C SER A 26 2.81 -8.63 9.12
N VAL A 27 1.80 -8.87 8.28
CA VAL A 27 1.22 -10.23 8.24
C VAL A 27 2.29 -11.10 7.59
N VAL A 28 3.10 -11.77 8.41
CA VAL A 28 4.08 -12.75 7.94
C VAL A 28 3.86 -14.04 8.68
N LYS A 29 3.64 -15.11 7.92
CA LYS A 29 3.95 -16.46 8.39
C LYS A 29 5.47 -16.74 8.43
N SER A 30 6.34 -15.77 8.09
CA SER A 30 7.78 -16.01 7.90
C SER A 30 8.62 -14.71 7.89
N GLY A 31 8.83 -14.01 9.02
CA GLY A 31 9.93 -13.02 9.24
C GLY A 31 10.14 -11.80 8.30
N GLU A 32 9.55 -11.76 7.11
CA GLU A 32 9.63 -10.73 6.07
C GLU A 32 8.70 -9.55 6.38
N LYS A 33 9.25 -8.34 6.49
CA LYS A 33 8.45 -7.13 6.63
C LYS A 33 7.74 -6.79 5.31
N LEU A 34 6.41 -6.77 5.35
CA LEU A 34 5.56 -6.47 4.19
C LEU A 34 5.06 -5.02 4.24
N TYR A 35 4.91 -4.41 3.08
CA TYR A 35 4.22 -3.13 2.90
C TYR A 35 3.05 -3.32 1.93
N ILE A 36 1.84 -3.37 2.48
CA ILE A 36 0.63 -3.68 1.71
C ILE A 36 0.00 -2.36 1.24
N ILE A 37 -0.21 -2.23 -0.07
CA ILE A 37 -0.77 -1.04 -0.72
C ILE A 37 -2.13 -1.37 -1.34
N ASP A 38 -3.16 -0.66 -0.90
CA ASP A 38 -4.48 -0.67 -1.51
C ASP A 38 -4.57 0.47 -2.54
N LEU A 39 -4.74 0.11 -3.82
CA LEU A 39 -4.83 1.05 -4.93
C LEU A 39 -6.26 1.56 -5.22
N ARG A 40 -7.26 1.11 -4.46
CA ARG A 40 -8.64 1.55 -4.61
C ARG A 40 -8.86 2.96 -4.10
N ASP A 41 -10.05 3.49 -4.33
CA ASP A 41 -10.44 4.78 -3.78
C ASP A 41 -10.59 4.70 -2.26
N LYS A 42 -10.42 5.85 -1.62
CA LYS A 42 -10.45 5.99 -0.16
C LYS A 42 -11.74 5.42 0.46
N TRP A 43 -12.88 5.65 -0.18
CA TRP A 43 -14.17 5.16 0.31
C TRP A 43 -14.28 3.62 0.24
N GLN A 44 -13.66 2.96 -0.73
CA GLN A 44 -13.61 1.49 -0.78
C GLN A 44 -12.73 0.93 0.33
N TYR A 45 -11.55 1.52 0.52
CA TYR A 45 -10.64 1.18 1.62
C TYR A 45 -11.32 1.35 2.99
N ASP A 46 -12.04 2.47 3.20
CA ASP A 46 -12.69 2.75 4.48
C ASP A 46 -13.81 1.76 4.82
N ARG A 47 -14.52 1.24 3.81
CA ARG A 47 -15.56 0.21 4.02
C ARG A 47 -14.95 -1.11 4.50
N TRP A 48 -13.89 -1.55 3.83
CA TRP A 48 -13.04 -2.64 4.31
C TRP A 48 -11.72 -2.67 3.53
N HIS A 49 -10.67 -3.20 4.16
CA HIS A 49 -9.37 -3.40 3.54
C HIS A 49 -8.64 -4.55 4.23
N ILE A 50 -7.61 -5.10 3.58
CA ILE A 50 -6.70 -6.04 4.23
C ILE A 50 -6.07 -5.34 5.44
N LYS A 51 -6.11 -6.00 6.60
CA LYS A 51 -5.50 -5.48 7.83
C LYS A 51 -4.08 -5.01 7.54
N ASN A 52 -3.76 -3.80 8.01
CA ASN A 52 -2.45 -3.15 7.85
C ASN A 52 -2.10 -2.63 6.44
N ALA A 53 -3.03 -2.68 5.49
CA ALA A 53 -2.85 -2.00 4.22
C ALA A 53 -2.78 -0.48 4.39
N VAL A 54 -2.03 0.19 3.51
CA VAL A 54 -2.03 1.64 3.36
C VAL A 54 -2.74 1.97 2.05
N ASN A 55 -3.71 2.90 2.10
CA ASN A 55 -4.37 3.36 0.89
C ASN A 55 -3.50 4.37 0.13
N ILE A 56 -3.12 4.00 -1.08
CA ILE A 56 -2.53 4.91 -2.07
C ILE A 56 -3.33 4.68 -3.34
N SER A 57 -4.41 5.45 -3.54
CA SER A 57 -5.26 5.27 -4.72
C SER A 57 -4.43 5.35 -5.99
N PHE A 58 -4.86 4.64 -7.03
CA PHE A 58 -4.14 4.59 -8.31
C PHE A 58 -3.82 5.99 -8.87
N GLU A 59 -4.76 6.93 -8.77
CA GLU A 59 -4.58 8.33 -9.19
C GLU A 59 -3.48 9.07 -8.43
N LYS A 60 -3.28 8.71 -7.16
CA LYS A 60 -2.31 9.31 -6.25
C LYS A 60 -0.94 8.64 -6.31
N PHE A 61 -0.85 7.48 -6.96
CA PHE A 61 0.32 6.62 -6.94
C PHE A 61 1.57 7.29 -7.49
N GLU A 62 1.48 7.99 -8.63
CA GLU A 62 2.65 8.62 -9.26
C GLU A 62 3.31 9.67 -8.37
N ASN A 63 2.52 10.36 -7.54
CA ASN A 63 3.03 11.36 -6.60
C ASN A 63 3.59 10.72 -5.31
N ALA A 64 3.11 9.52 -4.97
CA ALA A 64 3.44 8.84 -3.72
C ALA A 64 4.56 7.79 -3.88
N GLU A 65 4.84 7.30 -5.09
CA GLU A 65 5.73 6.15 -5.33
C GLU A 65 7.15 6.34 -4.80
N PHE A 66 7.63 7.58 -4.73
CA PHE A 66 8.97 7.92 -4.21
C PHE A 66 9.08 7.85 -2.69
N PHE A 67 7.97 7.76 -1.98
CA PHE A 67 7.91 7.69 -0.52
C PHE A 67 7.67 6.26 -0.01
N ILE A 68 7.54 5.29 -0.93
CA ILE A 68 7.39 3.88 -0.58
C ILE A 68 8.76 3.36 -0.09
N PRO A 69 8.82 2.59 1.01
CA PRO A 69 10.08 2.07 1.52
C PRO A 69 10.68 0.97 0.62
N ILE A 70 11.88 1.20 0.08
CA ILE A 70 12.53 0.28 -0.88
C ILE A 70 13.03 -1.04 -0.27
N ASN A 71 13.25 -1.07 1.04
CA ASN A 71 13.77 -2.23 1.77
C ASN A 71 12.68 -3.22 2.21
N LEU A 72 11.43 -2.99 1.82
CA LEU A 72 10.30 -3.86 2.16
C LEU A 72 9.77 -4.57 0.93
N LYS A 73 9.18 -5.75 1.16
CA LYS A 73 8.41 -6.46 0.13
C LYS A 73 7.06 -5.76 -0.04
N ILE A 74 6.82 -5.22 -1.22
CA ILE A 74 5.62 -4.45 -1.52
C ILE A 74 4.53 -5.39 -2.02
N VAL A 75 3.37 -5.40 -1.38
CA VAL A 75 2.21 -6.17 -1.82
C VAL A 75 1.16 -5.18 -2.34
N LEU A 76 0.83 -5.23 -3.62
CA LEU A 76 -0.19 -4.35 -4.19
C LEU A 76 -1.48 -5.12 -4.48
N TYR A 77 -2.62 -4.50 -4.15
CA TYR A 77 -3.92 -5.00 -4.55
C TYR A 77 -4.86 -3.88 -5.00
N CYS A 78 -5.90 -4.28 -5.71
CA CYS A 78 -7.02 -3.45 -6.10
C CYS A 78 -8.30 -4.31 -6.06
N ASP A 79 -9.41 -3.74 -6.53
CA ASP A 79 -10.73 -4.34 -6.70
C ASP A 79 -10.72 -5.50 -7.71
N ARG A 80 -10.77 -5.23 -9.01
CA ARG A 80 -10.70 -6.24 -10.09
C ARG A 80 -10.02 -5.69 -11.34
N GLY A 81 -8.69 -5.58 -11.34
CA GLY A 81 -8.02 -5.02 -12.51
C GLY A 81 -6.49 -5.04 -12.53
N GLY A 82 -5.94 -4.58 -13.65
CA GLY A 82 -4.50 -4.51 -13.93
C GLY A 82 -3.78 -3.30 -13.29
N LYS A 83 -4.48 -2.44 -12.55
CA LYS A 83 -3.88 -1.25 -11.90
C LYS A 83 -2.67 -1.62 -11.02
N ARG A 84 -2.79 -2.70 -10.24
CA ARG A 84 -1.69 -3.28 -9.45
C ARG A 84 -0.47 -3.66 -10.30
N ILE A 85 -0.69 -4.22 -11.49
CA ILE A 85 0.39 -4.62 -12.41
C ILE A 85 1.13 -3.40 -12.95
N ILE A 86 0.41 -2.33 -13.30
CA ILE A 86 1.01 -1.08 -13.78
C ILE A 86 1.91 -0.48 -12.70
N CYS A 87 1.37 -0.33 -11.49
CA CYS A 87 2.09 0.18 -10.32
C CYS A 87 3.29 -0.71 -9.94
N SER A 88 3.10 -2.03 -9.90
CA SER A 88 4.18 -2.98 -9.57
C SER A 88 5.31 -2.94 -10.58
N ARG A 89 5.01 -2.78 -11.89
CA ARG A 89 6.03 -2.63 -12.93
C ARG A 89 6.82 -1.33 -12.78
N LYS A 90 6.17 -0.23 -12.40
CA LYS A 90 6.85 1.05 -12.12
C LYS A 90 7.81 0.92 -10.94
N LEU A 91 7.36 0.29 -9.84
CA LEU A 91 8.21 0.04 -8.68
C LEU A 91 9.33 -0.96 -8.97
N ALA A 92 9.07 -2.03 -9.71
CA ALA A 92 10.10 -2.99 -10.10
C ALA A 92 11.22 -2.34 -10.92
N LYS A 93 10.90 -1.44 -11.85
CA LYS A 93 11.89 -0.64 -12.60
C LYS A 93 12.77 0.24 -11.70
N ARG A 94 12.32 0.54 -10.48
CA ARG A 94 13.03 1.34 -9.47
C ARG A 94 13.73 0.47 -8.41
N GLY A 95 13.75 -0.85 -8.57
CA GLY A 95 14.45 -1.78 -7.67
C GLY A 95 13.63 -2.31 -6.50
N TYR A 96 12.32 -2.06 -6.45
CA TYR A 96 11.46 -2.62 -5.41
C TYR A 96 11.11 -4.08 -5.69
N TYR A 97 11.04 -4.90 -4.65
CA TYR A 97 10.48 -6.24 -4.74
C TYR A 97 8.97 -6.21 -4.55
N CYS A 98 8.22 -6.49 -5.61
CA CYS A 98 6.75 -6.38 -5.62
C CYS A 98 6.07 -7.73 -5.83
N VAL A 99 4.99 -7.97 -5.09
CA VAL A 99 4.05 -9.08 -5.26
C VAL A 99 2.65 -8.51 -5.46
N ASN A 100 1.84 -9.15 -6.30
CA ASN A 100 0.47 -8.73 -6.57
C ASN A 100 -0.52 -9.75 -6.00
N VAL A 101 -1.59 -9.29 -5.36
CA VAL A 101 -2.72 -10.15 -5.02
C VAL A 101 -3.47 -10.49 -6.30
N VAL A 102 -3.48 -11.78 -6.67
CA VAL A 102 -4.19 -12.27 -7.86
C VAL A 102 -5.70 -12.18 -7.61
N ASP A 103 -6.48 -11.93 -8.66
CA ASP A 103 -7.94 -11.76 -8.63
C ASP A 103 -8.52 -10.55 -7.89
N GLY A 104 -7.70 -9.84 -7.12
CA GLY A 104 -8.12 -8.64 -6.38
C GLY A 104 -8.86 -8.98 -5.08
N ILE A 105 -9.15 -7.95 -4.29
CA ILE A 105 -9.61 -8.14 -2.89
C ILE A 105 -11.04 -8.68 -2.80
N GLU A 106 -11.84 -8.60 -3.86
CA GLU A 106 -13.22 -9.11 -3.82
C GLU A 106 -13.31 -10.63 -3.66
N ASN A 107 -12.25 -11.36 -4.03
CA ASN A 107 -12.15 -12.81 -3.82
C ASN A 107 -11.38 -13.17 -2.53
N TYR A 108 -11.02 -12.18 -1.71
CA TYR A 108 -10.39 -12.41 -0.42
C TYR A 108 -11.45 -12.78 0.62
N THR A 109 -11.48 -14.04 1.03
CA THR A 109 -12.46 -14.55 2.01
C THR A 109 -12.12 -14.22 3.46
N GLY A 110 -10.90 -13.74 3.72
CA GLY A 110 -10.37 -13.64 5.08
C GLY A 110 -10.14 -15.03 5.71
N ASP A 111 -9.20 -15.10 6.65
CA ASP A 111 -9.12 -16.15 7.67
C ASP A 111 -9.35 -15.49 9.03
#